data_AF-A0A2S3ZP34-F1
#
_entry.id   AF-A0A2S3ZP34-F1
#
_cell.length_a   1.000
_cell.length_b   1.000
_cell.length_c   1.000
_cell.angle_alpha   90.00
_cell.angle_beta   90.00
_cell.angle_gamma   90.00
#
_symmetry.space_group_name_H-M   'P 1'
#
loop_
_entity.id
_entity.type
_entity.pdbx_description
1 polymer ?
#
loop_
_entity_poly.entity_id
_entity_poly.type
_entity_poly.pdbx_seq_one_letter_code
_entity_poly.pdbx_strand_id
1 'polypeptide(L)'
;MTDTTPPEGNKNHNPDAPTEHIYDDANPEPTTVADPSKTVEEPVREPVAETSTPEPAYVPGEPIDYEPATPVAVNASEAPTEKVERLTAEPTPAEVARDEAVAEQKNYTPTYVPTPVAATVPAAAAQPTVQPPVQQQTQQFSQSPVYVTAPTPPKTLGNRAAGILIGLIATAVFAGVYAVIAFFISAANAATVADATTRFTDFLVLPVFYVPVIFFFLAFALLVAVLNRAGWWAYVLGGFLVAVVVYFSYIGGALLAVQAWNLTPAEAARFVSTQWLNPGAIAAAVVAREVPIWFGAWIARRGRSITAKNIAAKAEYERQLAEGPQLARPV
;
A
#
# COMPACT_ATOMS: atom_id res chain seq x y z
N MET A 1 -46.31 -32.73 55.79
CA MET A 1 -46.91 -34.08 55.83
C MET A 1 -46.50 -34.75 54.52
N THR A 2 -45.31 -35.36 54.51
CA THR A 2 -45.00 -36.81 54.69
C THR A 2 -44.97 -37.50 53.32
N ASP A 3 -43.77 -37.82 52.77
CA ASP A 3 -42.97 -39.04 53.02
C ASP A 3 -43.63 -40.26 52.33
N THR A 4 -43.07 -40.97 51.35
CA THR A 4 -41.91 -41.91 51.40
C THR A 4 -41.72 -42.56 50.00
N THR A 5 -40.53 -43.14 49.76
CA THR A 5 -39.97 -43.79 48.54
C THR A 5 -40.54 -45.24 48.24
N PRO A 6 -39.94 -46.12 47.38
CA PRO A 6 -40.52 -46.76 46.16
C PRO A 6 -40.72 -48.30 46.25
N PRO A 7 -40.90 -49.03 45.11
CA PRO A 7 -39.96 -50.12 44.76
C PRO A 7 -39.57 -50.12 43.26
N GLU A 8 -38.28 -50.25 42.91
CA GLU A 8 -37.56 -51.48 42.48
C GLU A 8 -38.19 -52.24 41.28
N GLY A 9 -37.46 -52.73 40.27
CA GLY A 9 -36.03 -52.80 40.03
C GLY A 9 -35.73 -53.84 38.93
N ASN A 10 -34.83 -53.51 37.99
CA ASN A 10 -33.96 -54.47 37.30
C ASN A 10 -32.78 -53.72 36.67
N LYS A 11 -31.62 -53.77 37.35
CA LYS A 11 -30.30 -53.47 36.80
C LYS A 11 -29.44 -54.68 37.08
N ASN A 12 -28.89 -55.28 36.03
CA ASN A 12 -27.90 -56.34 36.12
C ASN A 12 -26.58 -55.75 36.65
N HIS A 13 -26.14 -56.31 37.78
CA HIS A 13 -24.84 -56.12 38.40
C HIS A 13 -24.19 -57.51 38.43
N ASN A 14 -22.96 -57.63 37.95
CA ASN A 14 -22.09 -58.75 38.30
C ASN A 14 -20.82 -58.18 38.96
N PRO A 15 -20.69 -58.29 40.29
CA PRO A 15 -19.49 -57.99 41.04
C PRO A 15 -18.78 -59.30 41.44
N ASP A 16 -17.52 -59.47 41.08
CA ASP A 16 -16.65 -60.44 41.75
C ASP A 16 -15.20 -59.99 41.65
N ALA A 17 -14.79 -59.14 42.60
CA ALA A 17 -13.43 -59.08 43.13
C ALA A 17 -13.39 -58.22 44.40
N PRO A 18 -13.06 -58.81 45.56
CA PRO A 18 -12.45 -58.07 46.66
C PRO A 18 -11.06 -58.61 47.04
N THR A 19 -10.11 -57.67 47.07
CA THR A 19 -9.12 -57.32 48.13
C THR A 19 -8.28 -58.36 48.91
N GLU A 20 -6.96 -58.08 48.87
CA GLU A 20 -5.83 -58.29 49.80
C GLU A 20 -5.92 -59.14 51.08
N HIS A 21 -4.86 -59.95 51.32
CA HIS A 21 -4.18 -60.11 52.62
C HIS A 21 -2.68 -60.44 52.41
N ILE A 22 -1.91 -60.12 53.46
CA ILE A 22 -0.49 -59.75 53.59
C ILE A 22 0.39 -60.88 54.22
N TYR A 23 1.73 -60.86 53.94
CA TYR A 23 2.93 -61.57 54.51
C TYR A 23 3.01 -63.11 54.34
N ASP A 24 4.13 -63.80 54.07
CA ASP A 24 5.55 -63.54 54.39
C ASP A 24 6.54 -64.45 53.59
N ASP A 25 7.79 -63.98 53.51
CA ASP A 25 9.07 -64.71 53.49
C ASP A 25 9.77 -65.25 52.20
N ALA A 26 11.10 -65.01 52.21
CA ALA A 26 12.23 -65.62 51.49
C ALA A 26 12.62 -65.17 50.06
N ASN A 27 13.53 -64.18 50.03
CA ASN A 27 14.61 -63.99 49.02
C ASN A 27 15.67 -65.13 49.18
N PRO A 28 16.41 -65.58 48.14
CA PRO A 28 17.54 -64.83 47.58
C PRO A 28 17.70 -64.89 46.03
N GLU A 29 18.21 -63.80 45.47
CA GLU A 29 18.80 -63.74 44.11
C GLU A 29 19.96 -64.76 43.93
N PRO A 30 20.38 -65.00 42.68
CA PRO A 30 21.63 -64.34 42.31
C PRO A 30 21.67 -63.74 40.90
N THR A 31 22.33 -62.60 40.84
CA THR A 31 22.91 -61.96 39.66
C THR A 31 23.95 -62.88 38.99
N THR A 32 24.01 -62.96 37.65
CA THR A 32 25.25 -63.23 36.91
C THR A 32 25.21 -62.58 35.53
N VAL A 33 26.19 -61.72 35.31
CA VAL A 33 26.57 -61.06 34.06
C VAL A 33 27.40 -62.03 33.21
N ALA A 34 27.15 -62.10 31.91
CA ALA A 34 28.11 -62.64 30.94
C ALA A 34 28.11 -61.82 29.64
N ASP A 35 29.30 -61.29 29.36
CA ASP A 35 29.77 -60.54 28.19
C ASP A 35 30.30 -61.52 27.08
N PRO A 36 30.99 -61.11 26.01
CA PRO A 36 30.57 -61.18 24.62
C PRO A 36 31.40 -62.19 23.78
N SER A 37 31.21 -62.15 22.46
CA SER A 37 32.10 -62.70 21.40
C SER A 37 31.88 -64.15 20.95
N LYS A 38 31.23 -64.29 19.78
CA LYS A 38 31.78 -65.07 18.65
C LYS A 38 31.41 -64.43 17.30
N THR A 39 32.45 -64.09 16.56
CA THR A 39 32.48 -63.67 15.15
C THR A 39 32.47 -64.88 14.22
N VAL A 40 32.28 -64.61 12.91
CA VAL A 40 32.54 -65.44 11.70
C VAL A 40 31.23 -66.11 11.20
N GLU A 41 30.72 -65.92 9.97
CA GLU A 41 31.34 -65.79 8.65
C GLU A 41 30.34 -65.23 7.61
N GLU A 42 30.81 -64.38 6.69
CA GLU A 42 30.15 -63.98 5.45
C GLU A 42 30.54 -64.98 4.33
N PRO A 43 29.72 -65.16 3.27
CA PRO A 43 30.33 -65.03 1.96
C PRO A 43 29.52 -64.21 0.96
N VAL A 44 30.25 -63.26 0.38
CA VAL A 44 30.02 -62.49 -0.85
C VAL A 44 29.80 -63.40 -2.06
N ARG A 45 28.86 -63.03 -2.95
CA ARG A 45 28.95 -63.24 -4.40
C ARG A 45 28.41 -62.02 -5.16
N GLU A 46 29.31 -61.36 -5.88
CA GLU A 46 29.09 -60.34 -6.93
C GLU A 46 28.70 -60.99 -8.28
N PRO A 47 28.81 -60.31 -9.45
CA PRO A 47 27.85 -59.36 -10.04
C PRO A 47 27.33 -59.87 -11.41
N VAL A 48 26.30 -59.25 -11.98
CA VAL A 48 25.94 -59.47 -13.40
C VAL A 48 25.96 -58.15 -14.14
N ALA A 49 26.82 -58.10 -15.16
CA ALA A 49 27.03 -56.98 -16.06
C ALA A 49 26.16 -57.10 -17.33
N GLU A 50 25.76 -55.93 -17.82
CA GLU A 50 25.50 -55.47 -19.20
C GLU A 50 24.76 -56.37 -20.20
N THR A 51 23.64 -55.84 -20.72
CA THR A 51 23.24 -56.04 -22.11
C THR A 51 22.70 -54.73 -22.67
N SER A 52 23.18 -54.43 -23.88
CA SER A 52 23.07 -53.19 -24.64
C SER A 52 21.66 -52.85 -25.15
N THR A 53 21.46 -51.55 -25.36
CA THR A 53 20.31 -50.85 -25.98
C THR A 53 19.92 -51.37 -27.38
N PRO A 54 18.66 -51.20 -27.81
CA PRO A 54 18.42 -50.12 -28.77
C PRO A 54 17.19 -49.25 -28.47
N GLU A 55 17.37 -47.96 -28.72
CA GLU A 55 16.35 -46.92 -28.91
C GLU A 55 15.48 -47.26 -30.14
N PRO A 56 14.16 -47.06 -30.06
CA PRO A 56 13.46 -46.28 -31.08
C PRO A 56 12.31 -45.45 -30.48
N ALA A 57 11.84 -44.33 -31.01
CA ALA A 57 12.24 -43.52 -32.14
C ALA A 57 11.69 -42.10 -31.88
N TYR A 58 12.49 -41.11 -32.25
CA TYR A 58 12.03 -39.79 -32.66
C TYR A 58 10.81 -39.92 -33.58
N VAL A 59 9.70 -39.26 -33.25
CA VAL A 59 8.59 -39.02 -34.17
C VAL A 59 8.90 -37.71 -34.89
N PRO A 60 9.27 -37.72 -36.18
CA PRO A 60 9.36 -36.50 -36.97
C PRO A 60 7.98 -35.84 -37.03
N GLY A 61 7.94 -34.52 -36.87
CA GLY A 61 6.72 -33.74 -36.99
C GLY A 61 6.00 -34.01 -38.30
N GLU A 62 4.66 -34.02 -38.24
CA GLU A 62 3.85 -33.88 -39.44
C GLU A 62 4.27 -32.61 -40.19
N PRO A 63 4.42 -32.66 -41.52
CA PRO A 63 4.56 -31.46 -42.31
C PRO A 63 3.26 -30.66 -42.19
N ILE A 64 3.32 -29.52 -41.52
CA ILE A 64 2.31 -28.47 -41.69
C ILE A 64 2.44 -27.96 -43.13
N ASP A 65 1.56 -28.45 -43.99
CA ASP A 65 1.30 -27.86 -45.29
C ASP A 65 0.87 -26.40 -45.09
N TYR A 66 1.72 -25.48 -45.55
CA TYR A 66 1.34 -24.09 -45.71
C TYR A 66 0.37 -24.00 -46.88
N GLU A 67 -0.93 -23.97 -46.59
CA GLU A 67 -1.92 -23.53 -47.56
C GLU A 67 -1.76 -22.00 -47.73
N PRO A 68 -1.40 -21.49 -48.92
CA PRO A 68 -1.27 -20.06 -49.13
C PRO A 68 -2.66 -19.40 -49.02
N ALA A 69 -2.76 -18.43 -48.11
CA ALA A 69 -3.95 -17.61 -47.93
C ALA A 69 -4.41 -17.00 -49.25
N THR A 70 -5.65 -17.28 -49.62
CA THR A 70 -6.36 -16.60 -50.70
C THR A 70 -6.59 -15.13 -50.30
N PRO A 71 -6.32 -14.15 -51.18
CA PRO A 71 -6.49 -12.75 -50.85
C PRO A 71 -7.97 -12.39 -50.82
N VAL A 72 -8.48 -12.01 -49.64
CA VAL A 72 -9.82 -11.41 -49.52
C VAL A 72 -9.77 -10.00 -50.10
N ALA A 73 -10.52 -9.81 -51.18
CA ALA A 73 -10.68 -8.55 -51.88
C ALA A 73 -11.31 -7.47 -50.97
N VAL A 74 -10.71 -6.28 -51.02
CA VAL A 74 -11.22 -5.05 -50.43
C VAL A 74 -12.45 -4.60 -51.22
N ASN A 75 -13.63 -4.63 -50.60
CA ASN A 75 -14.79 -3.90 -51.13
C ASN A 75 -14.94 -2.58 -50.37
N ALA A 76 -14.67 -1.50 -51.09
CA ALA A 76 -15.05 -0.15 -50.75
C ALA A 76 -16.49 0.10 -51.22
N SER A 77 -17.35 0.61 -50.34
CA SER A 77 -18.40 1.61 -50.62
C SER A 77 -19.50 1.54 -49.56
N GLU A 78 -19.54 2.51 -48.66
CA GLU A 78 -20.71 3.37 -48.41
C GLU A 78 -20.36 4.41 -47.33
N ALA A 79 -20.35 5.68 -47.74
CA ALA A 79 -20.21 6.83 -46.85
C ALA A 79 -21.60 7.32 -46.43
N PRO A 80 -21.80 7.63 -45.14
CA PRO A 80 -22.76 8.65 -44.73
C PRO A 80 -22.02 9.94 -44.34
N THR A 81 -22.28 11.00 -45.09
CA THR A 81 -21.96 12.38 -44.74
C THR A 81 -22.62 12.79 -43.43
N GLU A 82 -21.84 12.94 -42.36
CA GLU A 82 -22.29 13.57 -41.11
C GLU A 82 -21.62 14.94 -40.92
N LYS A 83 -22.38 15.95 -41.33
CA LYS A 83 -22.42 17.36 -40.93
C LYS A 83 -21.40 17.77 -39.84
N VAL A 84 -20.41 18.57 -40.25
CA VAL A 84 -19.60 19.40 -39.36
C VAL A 84 -20.47 20.53 -38.80
N GLU A 85 -21.12 20.29 -37.66
CA GLU A 85 -21.75 21.34 -36.86
C GLU A 85 -20.80 21.71 -35.73
N ARG A 86 -20.07 22.80 -35.93
CA ARG A 86 -19.24 23.47 -34.93
C ARG A 86 -20.17 23.98 -33.82
N LEU A 87 -20.45 23.14 -32.83
CA LEU A 87 -21.01 23.57 -31.55
C LEU A 87 -19.88 24.10 -30.68
N THR A 88 -19.95 25.39 -30.40
CA THR A 88 -19.29 26.07 -29.29
C THR A 88 -19.75 25.39 -28.00
N ALA A 89 -19.04 24.33 -27.59
CA ALA A 89 -19.26 23.68 -26.30
C ALA A 89 -18.52 24.46 -25.22
N GLU A 90 -19.25 24.89 -24.20
CA GLU A 90 -18.68 25.41 -22.96
C GLU A 90 -17.82 24.29 -22.31
N PRO A 91 -16.57 24.56 -21.90
CA PRO A 91 -15.67 23.51 -21.46
C PRO A 91 -16.21 22.84 -20.19
N THR A 92 -16.20 21.50 -20.18
CA THR A 92 -16.60 20.75 -19.00
C THR A 92 -15.59 20.95 -17.85
N PRO A 93 -16.02 20.91 -16.58
CA PRO A 93 -15.11 21.07 -15.43
C PRO A 93 -13.93 20.09 -15.39
N ALA A 94 -14.05 18.95 -16.09
CA ALA A 94 -12.99 17.95 -16.22
C ALA A 94 -11.91 18.33 -17.25
N GLU A 95 -12.25 19.17 -18.22
CA GLU A 95 -11.37 19.65 -19.28
C GLU A 95 -10.57 20.88 -18.83
N VAL A 96 -11.24 21.78 -18.10
CA VAL A 96 -10.58 22.90 -17.38
C VAL A 96 -9.52 22.38 -16.41
N ALA A 97 -9.79 21.28 -15.72
CA ALA A 97 -8.84 20.66 -14.79
C ALA A 97 -7.62 20.00 -15.47
N ARG A 98 -7.72 19.59 -16.75
CA ARG A 98 -6.57 19.08 -17.52
C ARG A 98 -5.69 20.21 -18.03
N ASP A 99 -6.29 21.26 -18.57
CA ASP A 99 -5.55 22.40 -19.12
C ASP A 99 -4.80 23.18 -18.03
N GLU A 100 -5.37 23.31 -16.82
CA GLU A 100 -4.68 23.93 -15.69
C GLU A 100 -3.51 23.08 -15.15
N ALA A 101 -3.58 21.75 -15.23
CA ALA A 101 -2.50 20.86 -14.80
C ALA A 101 -1.25 20.99 -15.69
N VAL A 102 -1.44 21.31 -16.98
CA VAL A 102 -0.34 21.59 -17.93
C VAL A 102 0.22 23.01 -17.72
N ALA A 103 -0.62 23.98 -17.34
CA ALA A 103 -0.19 25.35 -17.05
C ALA A 103 0.62 25.46 -15.74
N GLU A 104 0.30 24.66 -14.72
CA GLU A 104 0.94 24.68 -13.39
C GLU A 104 2.42 24.17 -13.42
N GLN A 105 2.88 23.57 -14.53
CA GLN A 105 4.26 23.08 -14.70
C GLN A 105 5.24 24.12 -15.30
N LYS A 106 4.77 25.30 -15.71
CA LYS A 106 5.65 26.42 -16.07
C LYS A 106 6.08 27.19 -14.81
N ASN A 107 7.21 26.75 -14.26
CA ASN A 107 8.09 27.42 -13.31
C ASN A 107 7.88 28.93 -13.14
N TYR A 108 7.37 29.33 -11.97
CA TYR A 108 7.54 30.70 -11.47
C TYR A 108 8.96 30.86 -10.95
N THR A 109 9.82 31.49 -11.73
CA THR A 109 11.15 31.95 -11.29
C THR A 109 11.01 33.42 -10.85
N PRO A 110 11.31 33.78 -9.59
CA PRO A 110 11.29 35.18 -9.19
C PRO A 110 12.42 35.92 -9.91
N THR A 111 12.05 36.93 -10.72
CA THR A 111 13.00 37.87 -11.32
C THR A 111 13.54 38.77 -10.21
N TYR A 112 14.81 38.58 -9.85
CA TYR A 112 15.55 39.49 -8.97
C TYR A 112 15.77 40.82 -9.68
N VAL A 113 15.21 41.91 -9.15
CA VAL A 113 15.45 43.27 -9.62
C VAL A 113 16.63 43.84 -8.83
N PRO A 114 17.79 44.16 -9.45
CA PRO A 114 18.89 44.74 -8.72
C PRO A 114 18.58 46.20 -8.31
N THR A 115 18.88 46.51 -7.06
CA THR A 115 18.82 47.86 -6.47
C THR A 115 19.82 48.79 -7.18
N PRO A 116 19.43 49.99 -7.65
CA PRO A 116 20.41 50.92 -8.18
C PRO A 116 21.25 51.51 -7.04
N VAL A 117 22.56 51.31 -7.13
CA VAL A 117 23.58 51.92 -6.27
C VAL A 117 23.57 53.43 -6.50
N ALA A 118 23.37 54.19 -5.43
CA ALA A 118 23.47 55.65 -5.45
C ALA A 118 24.89 56.08 -5.84
N ALA A 119 24.99 56.89 -6.88
CA ALA A 119 26.23 57.55 -7.27
C ALA A 119 26.65 58.58 -6.20
N THR A 120 27.86 58.44 -5.68
CA THR A 120 28.50 59.42 -4.81
C THR A 120 28.95 60.63 -5.63
N VAL A 121 28.45 61.83 -5.30
CA VAL A 121 28.97 63.11 -5.81
C VAL A 121 29.69 63.83 -4.66
N PRO A 122 30.87 64.46 -4.87
CA PRO A 122 31.73 64.90 -3.77
C PRO A 122 31.24 66.18 -3.08
N ALA A 123 31.47 66.27 -1.78
CA ALA A 123 31.29 67.48 -0.99
C ALA A 123 32.40 68.51 -1.32
N ALA A 124 31.98 69.73 -1.69
CA ALA A 124 32.84 70.90 -1.87
C ALA A 124 32.89 71.77 -0.60
N ALA A 125 33.96 72.55 -0.50
CA ALA A 125 34.42 73.33 0.65
C ALA A 125 33.53 74.52 1.09
N ALA A 126 33.92 75.06 2.24
CA ALA A 126 33.31 76.06 3.14
C ALA A 126 32.66 77.35 2.56
N GLN A 127 31.49 77.69 3.15
CA GLN A 127 30.85 78.96 3.60
C GLN A 127 31.31 80.35 3.03
N PRO A 128 30.46 81.42 2.96
CA PRO A 128 29.43 81.81 3.97
C PRO A 128 28.09 82.46 3.49
N THR A 129 27.25 82.71 4.49
CA THR A 129 25.91 83.35 4.62
C THR A 129 25.54 84.56 3.74
N VAL A 130 24.31 84.52 3.17
CA VAL A 130 23.49 85.70 2.84
C VAL A 130 22.00 85.39 3.12
N GLN A 131 21.30 86.30 3.82
CA GLN A 131 19.86 86.27 4.11
C GLN A 131 19.01 86.79 2.91
N PRO A 132 17.70 86.47 2.83
CA PRO A 132 17.00 86.20 1.56
C PRO A 132 16.20 87.39 0.98
N PRO A 133 15.86 87.41 -0.32
CA PRO A 133 14.70 88.15 -0.80
C PRO A 133 13.42 87.29 -0.67
N VAL A 134 12.35 87.92 -0.20
CA VAL A 134 10.99 87.37 -0.13
C VAL A 134 10.50 86.91 -1.50
N GLN A 135 10.39 85.60 -1.69
CA GLN A 135 9.73 84.99 -2.84
C GLN A 135 8.41 84.36 -2.40
N GLN A 136 7.37 84.70 -3.14
CA GLN A 136 5.98 84.27 -2.94
C GLN A 136 5.91 82.75 -2.79
N GLN A 137 5.39 82.27 -1.66
CA GLN A 137 5.11 80.87 -1.44
C GLN A 137 3.91 80.47 -2.33
N THR A 138 4.19 79.97 -3.52
CA THR A 138 3.31 78.97 -4.13
C THR A 138 3.35 77.75 -3.23
N GLN A 139 2.26 77.50 -2.48
CA GLN A 139 2.09 76.27 -1.72
C GLN A 139 2.04 75.10 -2.71
N GLN A 140 3.21 74.53 -2.98
CA GLN A 140 3.33 73.32 -3.75
C GLN A 140 3.00 72.17 -2.80
N PHE A 141 1.77 71.66 -2.89
CA PHE A 141 1.34 70.47 -2.16
C PHE A 141 2.29 69.32 -2.52
N SER A 142 3.23 69.00 -1.64
CA SER A 142 4.02 67.77 -1.74
C SER A 142 3.08 66.60 -1.41
N GLN A 143 2.56 65.95 -2.44
CA GLN A 143 1.84 64.68 -2.33
C GLN A 143 2.83 63.64 -1.83
N SER A 144 2.88 63.40 -0.52
CA SER A 144 3.65 62.30 0.06
C SER A 144 3.10 60.99 -0.51
N PRO A 145 3.92 60.14 -1.16
CA PRO A 145 3.44 58.88 -1.72
C PRO A 145 2.82 58.00 -0.63
N VAL A 146 1.52 57.70 -0.76
CA VAL A 146 0.84 56.73 0.10
C VAL A 146 1.20 55.34 -0.42
N TYR A 147 2.01 54.60 0.34
CA TYR A 147 2.35 53.22 0.02
C TYR A 147 1.17 52.31 0.35
N VAL A 148 0.39 51.95 -0.67
CA VAL A 148 -0.65 50.93 -0.56
C VAL A 148 -0.01 49.55 -0.59
N THR A 149 -0.23 48.78 0.46
CA THR A 149 0.19 47.38 0.55
C THR A 149 -0.63 46.53 -0.41
N ALA A 150 0.03 45.91 -1.38
CA ALA A 150 -0.62 44.97 -2.28
C ALA A 150 -1.20 43.77 -1.51
N PRO A 151 -2.36 43.22 -1.92
CA PRO A 151 -2.90 41.99 -1.34
C PRO A 151 -1.88 40.85 -1.41
N THR A 152 -1.74 40.09 -0.32
CA THR A 152 -0.84 38.93 -0.26
C THR A 152 -1.49 37.72 -0.94
N PRO A 153 -0.78 36.99 -1.83
CA PRO A 153 -1.35 35.85 -2.54
C PRO A 153 -1.72 34.69 -1.59
N PRO A 154 -2.84 33.98 -1.84
CA PRO A 154 -3.29 32.89 -0.99
C PRO A 154 -2.38 31.66 -1.11
N LYS A 155 -2.08 31.02 0.01
CA LYS A 155 -1.32 29.76 0.04
C LYS A 155 -2.21 28.60 -0.38
N THR A 156 -1.79 27.81 -1.37
CA THR A 156 -2.51 26.61 -1.79
C THR A 156 -2.37 25.51 -0.75
N LEU A 157 -3.49 24.97 -0.26
CA LEU A 157 -3.48 23.83 0.66
C LEU A 157 -3.30 22.52 -0.13
N GLY A 158 -2.40 21.65 0.33
CA GLY A 158 -2.18 20.31 -0.24
C GLY A 158 -2.97 19.21 0.49
N ASN A 159 -3.29 18.12 -0.21
CA ASN A 159 -4.05 16.98 0.36
C ASN A 159 -3.17 15.78 0.77
N ARG A 160 -1.86 15.81 0.44
CA ARG A 160 -0.97 14.64 0.60
C ARG A 160 -0.85 14.17 2.05
N ALA A 161 -0.55 15.08 2.97
CA ALA A 161 -0.38 14.75 4.39
C ALA A 161 -1.67 14.18 5.00
N ALA A 162 -2.83 14.78 4.69
CA ALA A 162 -4.13 14.29 5.13
C ALA A 162 -4.43 12.90 4.54
N GLY A 163 -4.09 12.68 3.27
CA GLY A 163 -4.21 11.38 2.63
C GLY A 163 -3.34 10.30 3.29
N ILE A 164 -2.10 10.63 3.67
CA ILE A 164 -1.20 9.68 4.36
C ILE A 164 -1.74 9.32 5.75
N LEU A 165 -2.32 10.28 6.48
CA LEU A 165 -3.01 10.01 7.75
C LEU A 165 -4.21 9.07 7.55
N ILE A 166 -4.99 9.29 6.49
CA ILE A 166 -6.06 8.35 6.10
C ILE A 166 -5.46 6.98 5.73
N GLY A 167 -4.27 6.95 5.13
CA GLY A 167 -3.51 5.73 4.86
C GLY A 167 -3.12 4.94 6.11
N LEU A 168 -2.84 5.61 7.23
CA LEU A 168 -2.64 4.92 8.52
C LEU A 168 -3.92 4.23 8.99
N ILE A 169 -5.07 4.90 8.86
CA ILE A 169 -6.38 4.30 9.19
C ILE A 169 -6.66 3.11 8.27
N ALA A 170 -6.39 3.26 6.97
CA ALA A 170 -6.52 2.20 5.99
C ALA A 170 -5.62 1.00 6.34
N THR A 171 -4.42 1.25 6.84
CA THR A 171 -3.48 0.22 7.30
C THR A 171 -4.02 -0.53 8.51
N ALA A 172 -4.61 0.17 9.48
CA ALA A 172 -5.26 -0.47 10.62
C ALA A 172 -6.43 -1.36 10.19
N VAL A 173 -7.24 -0.90 9.22
CA VAL A 173 -8.32 -1.70 8.65
C VAL A 173 -7.79 -2.91 7.87
N PHE A 174 -6.75 -2.72 7.04
CA PHE A 174 -6.08 -3.82 6.35
C PHE A 174 -5.60 -4.88 7.34
N ALA A 175 -4.86 -4.47 8.38
CA ALA A 175 -4.34 -5.35 9.41
C ALA A 175 -5.47 -6.09 10.15
N GLY A 176 -6.54 -5.39 10.50
CA GLY A 176 -7.70 -5.97 11.17
C GLY A 176 -8.42 -7.01 10.31
N VAL A 177 -8.74 -6.68 9.06
CA VAL A 177 -9.41 -7.61 8.14
C VAL A 177 -8.52 -8.81 7.84
N TYR A 178 -7.23 -8.58 7.59
CA TYR A 178 -6.27 -9.65 7.35
C TYR A 178 -6.10 -10.56 8.57
N ALA A 179 -6.05 -10.01 9.79
CA ALA A 179 -6.04 -10.78 11.04
C ALA A 179 -7.31 -11.63 11.19
N VAL A 180 -8.49 -11.09 10.87
CA VAL A 180 -9.75 -11.85 10.90
C VAL A 180 -9.69 -13.03 9.93
N ILE A 181 -9.20 -12.84 8.70
CA ILE A 181 -9.03 -13.93 7.74
C ILE A 181 -8.02 -14.96 8.24
N ALA A 182 -6.89 -14.52 8.79
CA ALA A 182 -5.89 -15.41 9.38
C ALA A 182 -6.46 -16.22 10.55
N PHE A 183 -7.31 -15.63 11.39
CA PHE A 183 -8.01 -16.35 12.44
C PHE A 183 -8.91 -17.46 11.87
N PHE A 184 -9.69 -17.19 10.81
CA PHE A 184 -10.50 -18.22 10.15
C PHE A 184 -9.66 -19.33 9.54
N ILE A 185 -8.51 -19.01 8.92
CA ILE A 185 -7.57 -20.01 8.42
C ILE A 185 -7.03 -20.87 9.57
N SER A 186 -6.65 -20.26 10.70
CA SER A 186 -6.18 -20.98 11.88
C SER A 186 -7.26 -21.88 12.49
N ALA A 187 -8.48 -21.37 12.61
CA ALA A 187 -9.63 -22.10 13.14
C ALA A 187 -10.02 -23.29 12.26
N ALA A 188 -9.97 -23.16 10.94
CA ALA A 188 -10.26 -24.25 10.00
C ALA A 188 -9.30 -25.45 10.13
N ASN A 189 -8.10 -25.24 10.68
CA ASN A 189 -7.08 -26.27 10.85
C ASN A 189 -6.89 -26.71 12.32
N ALA A 190 -7.68 -26.18 13.25
CA ALA A 190 -7.53 -26.43 14.68
C ALA A 190 -8.51 -27.49 15.19
N ALA A 191 -8.07 -28.30 16.17
CA ALA A 191 -8.93 -29.29 16.83
C ALA A 191 -9.87 -28.64 17.84
N THR A 192 -9.44 -27.54 18.48
CA THR A 192 -10.23 -26.78 19.45
C THR A 192 -10.12 -25.27 19.22
N VAL A 193 -11.05 -24.51 19.81
CA VAL A 193 -11.02 -23.03 19.79
C VAL A 193 -9.80 -22.49 20.55
N ALA A 194 -9.36 -23.18 21.59
CA ALA A 194 -8.16 -22.81 22.34
C ALA A 194 -6.91 -22.91 21.44
N ASP A 195 -6.75 -24.02 20.72
CA ASP A 195 -5.64 -24.21 19.77
C ASP A 195 -5.66 -23.16 18.65
N ALA A 196 -6.86 -22.85 18.12
CA ALA A 196 -7.02 -21.81 17.11
C ALA A 196 -6.56 -20.44 17.63
N THR A 197 -6.91 -20.12 18.88
CA THR A 197 -6.55 -18.86 19.53
C THR A 197 -5.04 -18.76 19.71
N THR A 198 -4.39 -19.81 20.24
CA THR A 198 -2.93 -19.83 20.42
C THR A 198 -2.18 -19.68 19.09
N ARG A 199 -2.55 -20.45 18.06
CA ARG A 199 -1.93 -20.34 16.73
C ARG A 199 -2.12 -18.96 16.12
N PHE A 200 -3.29 -18.37 16.29
CA PHE A 200 -3.57 -17.01 15.83
C PHE A 200 -2.72 -15.97 16.56
N THR A 201 -2.61 -16.04 17.89
CA THR A 201 -1.78 -15.10 18.65
C THR A 201 -0.30 -15.22 18.29
N ASP A 202 0.20 -16.43 18.07
CA ASP A 202 1.57 -16.65 17.59
C ASP A 202 1.77 -16.06 16.19
N PHE A 203 0.78 -16.22 15.31
CA PHE A 203 0.83 -15.67 13.95
C PHE A 203 0.95 -14.14 13.92
N LEU A 204 0.30 -13.42 14.84
CA LEU A 204 0.33 -11.94 14.87
C LEU A 204 1.72 -11.35 15.09
N VAL A 205 2.63 -12.09 15.73
CA VAL A 205 4.01 -11.63 15.97
C VAL A 205 4.99 -12.12 14.91
N LEU A 206 4.56 -12.95 13.96
CA LEU A 206 5.41 -13.46 12.90
C LEU A 206 5.62 -12.43 11.78
N PRO A 207 6.80 -12.45 11.12
CA PRO A 207 7.07 -11.56 9.98
C PRO A 207 6.04 -11.69 8.85
N VAL A 208 5.47 -12.87 8.66
CA VAL A 208 4.42 -13.13 7.66
C VAL A 208 3.12 -12.31 7.91
N PHE A 209 2.91 -11.81 9.12
CA PHE A 209 1.81 -10.89 9.43
C PHE A 209 2.22 -9.42 9.28
N TYR A 210 3.24 -8.99 10.02
CA TYR A 210 3.54 -7.55 10.12
C TYR A 210 4.27 -6.99 8.88
N VAL A 211 5.03 -7.80 8.14
CA VAL A 211 5.72 -7.33 6.92
C VAL A 211 4.72 -6.91 5.84
N PRO A 212 3.69 -7.71 5.49
CA PRO A 212 2.58 -7.26 4.65
C PRO A 212 1.93 -5.95 5.10
N VAL A 213 1.67 -5.78 6.39
CA VAL A 213 1.04 -4.58 6.95
C VAL A 213 1.93 -3.34 6.75
N ILE A 214 3.23 -3.46 7.00
CA ILE A 214 4.19 -2.38 6.78
C ILE A 214 4.26 -2.01 5.30
N PHE A 215 4.42 -3.00 4.42
CA PHE A 215 4.51 -2.76 2.99
C PHE A 215 3.20 -2.24 2.38
N PHE A 216 2.05 -2.64 2.93
CA PHE A 216 0.75 -2.05 2.58
C PHE A 216 0.76 -0.55 2.88
N PHE A 217 1.16 -0.15 4.10
CA PHE A 217 1.25 1.26 4.47
C PHE A 217 2.20 2.02 3.54
N LEU A 218 3.42 1.50 3.31
CA LEU A 218 4.41 2.15 2.47
C LEU A 218 3.92 2.30 1.03
N ALA A 219 3.36 1.24 0.44
CA ALA A 219 2.84 1.27 -0.92
C ALA A 219 1.63 2.21 -1.05
N PHE A 220 0.70 2.18 -0.10
CA PHE A 220 -0.47 3.03 -0.13
C PHE A 220 -0.14 4.50 0.17
N ALA A 221 0.77 4.78 1.10
CA ALA A 221 1.27 6.13 1.36
C ALA A 221 2.02 6.69 0.16
N LEU A 222 2.85 5.88 -0.52
CA LEU A 222 3.50 6.26 -1.77
C LEU A 222 2.47 6.55 -2.86
N LEU A 223 1.46 5.69 -3.02
CA LEU A 223 0.36 5.89 -3.97
C LEU A 223 -0.33 7.24 -3.71
N VAL A 224 -0.70 7.52 -2.46
CA VAL A 224 -1.32 8.79 -2.06
C VAL A 224 -0.39 9.98 -2.29
N ALA A 225 0.88 9.84 -1.97
CA ALA A 225 1.87 10.90 -2.16
C ALA A 225 2.02 11.26 -3.65
N VAL A 226 1.96 10.28 -4.54
CA VAL A 226 2.02 10.48 -6.00
C VAL A 226 0.69 11.03 -6.53
N LEU A 227 -0.45 10.50 -6.10
CA LEU A 227 -1.80 10.80 -6.62
C LEU A 227 -2.45 12.10 -6.09
N ASN A 228 -1.66 13.14 -5.78
CA ASN A 228 -2.07 14.39 -5.09
C ASN A 228 -3.52 14.90 -5.31
N ARG A 229 -3.99 14.99 -6.57
CA ARG A 229 -5.37 15.41 -6.94
C ARG A 229 -6.11 14.35 -7.79
N ALA A 230 -5.68 13.10 -7.75
CA ALA A 230 -6.27 12.08 -8.60
C ALA A 230 -7.72 11.76 -8.18
N GLY A 231 -8.56 11.46 -9.17
CA GLY A 231 -9.90 10.96 -8.94
C GLY A 231 -9.88 9.56 -8.31
N TRP A 232 -11.05 9.14 -7.81
CA TRP A 232 -11.22 7.82 -7.19
C TRP A 232 -10.69 6.66 -8.04
N TRP A 233 -10.90 6.71 -9.36
CA TRP A 233 -10.40 5.70 -10.31
C TRP A 233 -8.90 5.43 -10.23
N ALA A 234 -8.09 6.44 -9.94
CA ALA A 234 -6.64 6.25 -9.81
C ALA A 234 -6.28 5.38 -8.61
N TYR A 235 -7.06 5.42 -7.54
CA TYR A 235 -6.90 4.53 -6.39
C TYR A 235 -7.42 3.12 -6.67
N VAL A 236 -8.43 2.99 -7.53
CA VAL A 236 -8.92 1.68 -7.99
C VAL A 236 -7.81 0.95 -8.76
N LEU A 237 -7.15 1.64 -9.69
CA LEU A 237 -6.05 1.09 -10.48
C LEU A 237 -4.76 0.92 -9.66
N GLY A 238 -4.41 1.94 -8.86
CA GLY A 238 -3.27 1.90 -7.96
C GLY A 238 -3.37 0.80 -6.90
N GLY A 239 -4.60 0.43 -6.51
CA GLY A 239 -4.85 -0.69 -5.61
C GLY A 239 -4.31 -2.03 -6.11
N PHE A 240 -4.24 -2.24 -7.43
CA PHE A 240 -3.59 -3.44 -7.99
C PHE A 240 -2.08 -3.44 -7.74
N LEU A 241 -1.42 -2.29 -7.89
CA LEU A 241 0.01 -2.16 -7.60
C LEU A 241 0.29 -2.41 -6.11
N VAL A 242 -0.55 -1.86 -5.23
CA VAL A 242 -0.49 -2.10 -3.78
C VAL A 242 -0.66 -3.59 -3.47
N ALA A 243 -1.63 -4.26 -4.09
CA ALA A 243 -1.85 -5.70 -3.93
C ALA A 243 -0.63 -6.54 -4.34
N VAL A 244 0.00 -6.20 -5.47
CA VAL A 244 1.23 -6.88 -5.93
C VAL A 244 2.36 -6.70 -4.91
N VAL A 245 2.58 -5.48 -4.42
CA VAL A 245 3.61 -5.22 -3.40
C VAL A 245 3.33 -6.01 -2.12
N VAL A 246 2.07 -6.07 -1.68
CA VAL A 246 1.66 -6.83 -0.49
C VAL A 246 1.80 -8.34 -0.67
N TYR A 247 1.49 -8.85 -1.86
CA TYR A 247 1.67 -10.26 -2.18
C TYR A 247 3.15 -10.68 -2.06
N PHE A 248 4.06 -9.92 -2.68
CA PHE A 248 5.48 -10.22 -2.58
C PHE A 248 6.06 -9.96 -1.19
N SER A 249 5.53 -8.98 -0.46
CA SER A 249 5.96 -8.75 0.93
C SER A 249 5.48 -9.85 1.88
N TYR A 250 4.35 -10.52 1.60
CA TYR A 250 3.96 -11.75 2.29
C TYR A 250 5.00 -12.86 2.08
N ILE A 251 5.40 -13.11 0.83
CA ILE A 251 6.42 -14.12 0.51
C ILE A 251 7.75 -13.75 1.18
N GLY A 252 8.13 -12.48 1.15
CA GLY A 252 9.29 -11.96 1.89
C GLY A 252 9.18 -12.19 3.40
N GLY A 253 8.02 -11.90 4.00
CA GLY A 253 7.74 -12.17 5.41
C GLY A 253 7.81 -13.66 5.74
N ALA A 254 7.32 -14.53 4.85
CA ALA A 254 7.42 -15.97 5.00
C ALA A 254 8.89 -16.44 4.98
N LEU A 255 9.73 -15.88 4.10
CA LEU A 255 11.17 -16.14 4.05
C LEU A 255 11.89 -15.69 5.33
N LEU A 256 11.50 -14.55 5.90
CA LEU A 256 12.03 -14.09 7.19
C LEU A 256 11.58 -15.02 8.32
N ALA A 257 10.35 -15.51 8.30
CA ALA A 257 9.82 -16.42 9.32
C ALA A 257 10.57 -17.76 9.37
N VAL A 258 10.99 -18.29 8.22
CA VAL A 258 11.80 -19.53 8.15
C VAL A 258 13.31 -19.27 8.25
N GLN A 259 13.73 -18.04 8.48
CA GLN A 259 15.14 -17.64 8.51
C GLN A 259 15.88 -18.10 7.25
N ALA A 260 15.39 -17.71 6.07
CA ALA A 260 15.87 -18.22 4.79
C ALA A 260 17.38 -18.07 4.55
N TRP A 261 18.08 -17.20 5.29
CA TRP A 261 19.54 -17.08 5.28
C TRP A 261 20.28 -18.30 5.86
N ASN A 262 19.60 -19.18 6.59
CA ASN A 262 20.14 -20.45 7.06
C ASN A 262 19.86 -21.62 6.09
N LEU A 263 19.08 -21.38 5.03
CA LEU A 263 18.72 -22.40 4.04
C LEU A 263 19.70 -22.40 2.88
N THR A 264 19.90 -23.56 2.26
CA THR A 264 20.55 -23.64 0.95
C THR A 264 19.68 -22.99 -0.12
N PRO A 265 20.26 -22.53 -1.25
CA PRO A 265 19.48 -21.93 -2.34
C PRO A 265 18.37 -22.85 -2.89
N ALA A 266 18.60 -24.16 -2.92
CA ALA A 266 17.62 -25.15 -3.38
C ALA A 266 16.42 -25.28 -2.41
N GLU A 267 16.69 -25.27 -1.10
CA GLU A 267 15.64 -25.30 -0.07
C GLU A 267 14.82 -24.01 -0.09
N ALA A 268 15.48 -22.85 -0.23
CA ALA A 268 14.80 -21.57 -0.37
C ALA A 268 13.91 -21.54 -1.61
N ALA A 269 14.39 -22.02 -2.76
CA ALA A 269 13.60 -22.09 -4.00
C ALA A 269 12.39 -23.02 -3.85
N ARG A 270 12.56 -24.19 -3.22
CA ARG A 270 11.46 -25.11 -2.91
C ARG A 270 10.46 -24.45 -1.96
N PHE A 271 10.91 -23.77 -0.92
CA PHE A 271 10.02 -23.04 -0.03
C PHE A 271 9.19 -21.99 -0.78
N VAL A 272 9.83 -21.13 -1.58
CA VAL A 272 9.12 -20.11 -2.39
C VAL A 272 8.11 -20.75 -3.33
N SER A 273 8.42 -21.90 -3.94
CA SER A 273 7.47 -22.61 -4.82
C SER A 273 6.16 -23.00 -4.11
N THR A 274 6.21 -23.28 -2.80
CA THR A 274 5.00 -23.59 -2.01
C THR A 274 4.18 -22.35 -1.63
N GLN A 275 4.75 -21.15 -1.76
CA GLN A 275 4.10 -19.91 -1.32
C GLN A 275 3.17 -19.29 -2.37
N TRP A 276 3.31 -19.65 -3.66
CA TRP A 276 2.54 -19.01 -4.74
C TRP A 276 1.01 -19.09 -4.55
N LEU A 277 0.51 -20.21 -4.06
CA LEU A 277 -0.91 -20.45 -3.81
C LEU A 277 -1.25 -20.48 -2.32
N ASN A 278 -0.39 -19.89 -1.47
CA ASN A 278 -0.66 -19.83 -0.04
C ASN A 278 -1.95 -18.99 0.20
N PRO A 279 -2.96 -19.54 0.89
CA PRO A 279 -4.21 -18.82 1.13
C PRO A 279 -4.02 -17.52 1.89
N GLY A 280 -3.01 -17.44 2.77
CA GLY A 280 -2.64 -16.20 3.47
C GLY A 280 -2.10 -15.12 2.53
N ALA A 281 -1.28 -15.50 1.54
CA ALA A 281 -0.75 -14.57 0.54
C ALA A 281 -1.87 -14.01 -0.35
N ILE A 282 -2.77 -14.89 -0.80
CA ILE A 282 -3.92 -14.51 -1.62
C ILE A 282 -4.86 -13.60 -0.83
N ALA A 283 -5.18 -13.96 0.42
CA ALA A 283 -6.01 -13.15 1.30
C ALA A 283 -5.41 -11.75 1.50
N ALA A 284 -4.12 -11.65 1.80
CA ALA A 284 -3.42 -10.37 1.96
C ALA A 284 -3.52 -9.52 0.68
N ALA A 285 -3.28 -10.10 -0.48
CA ALA A 285 -3.34 -9.40 -1.76
C ALA A 285 -4.76 -8.89 -2.09
N VAL A 286 -5.79 -9.71 -1.87
CA VAL A 286 -7.18 -9.33 -2.13
C VAL A 286 -7.60 -8.19 -1.21
N VAL A 287 -7.34 -8.28 0.09
CA VAL A 287 -7.66 -7.20 1.03
C VAL A 287 -6.88 -5.92 0.67
N ALA A 288 -5.61 -6.06 0.30
CA ALA A 288 -4.79 -4.93 -0.15
C ALA A 288 -5.30 -4.29 -1.44
N ARG A 289 -6.05 -5.00 -2.28
CA ARG A 289 -6.72 -4.44 -3.46
C ARG A 289 -7.95 -3.64 -3.07
N GLU A 290 -8.76 -4.15 -2.13
CA GLU A 290 -10.08 -3.59 -1.80
C GLU A 290 -9.97 -2.33 -0.94
N VAL A 291 -9.05 -2.32 0.03
CA VAL A 291 -8.89 -1.19 0.96
C VAL A 291 -8.60 0.13 0.23
N PRO A 292 -7.68 0.21 -0.75
CA PRO A 292 -7.47 1.41 -1.56
C PRO A 292 -8.72 1.93 -2.29
N ILE A 293 -9.70 1.08 -2.63
CA ILE A 293 -10.93 1.53 -3.28
C ILE A 293 -11.75 2.41 -2.34
N TRP A 294 -12.01 1.91 -1.12
CA TRP A 294 -12.86 2.59 -0.16
C TRP A 294 -12.19 3.84 0.39
N PHE A 295 -10.91 3.70 0.79
CA PHE A 295 -10.16 4.82 1.34
C PHE A 295 -9.75 5.82 0.26
N GLY A 296 -9.48 5.37 -0.97
CA GLY A 296 -9.27 6.25 -2.12
C GLY A 296 -10.49 7.11 -2.44
N ALA A 297 -11.71 6.57 -2.30
CA ALA A 297 -12.94 7.35 -2.47
C ALA A 297 -13.05 8.47 -1.42
N TRP A 298 -12.73 8.14 -0.16
CA TRP A 298 -12.71 9.11 0.92
C TRP A 298 -11.67 10.22 0.71
N ILE A 299 -10.42 9.85 0.35
CA ILE A 299 -9.33 10.78 0.06
C ILE A 299 -9.70 11.68 -1.13
N ALA A 300 -10.23 11.13 -2.21
CA ALA A 300 -10.65 11.89 -3.39
C ALA A 300 -11.78 12.88 -3.08
N ARG A 301 -12.77 12.47 -2.27
CA ARG A 301 -13.85 13.36 -1.84
C ARG A 301 -13.31 14.56 -1.05
N ARG A 302 -12.38 14.33 -0.13
CA ARG A 302 -11.75 15.41 0.65
C ARG A 302 -10.87 16.30 -0.23
N GLY A 303 -10.11 15.71 -1.15
CA GLY A 303 -9.30 16.45 -2.12
C GLY A 303 -10.13 17.46 -2.93
N ARG A 304 -11.30 17.05 -3.45
CA ARG A 304 -12.22 17.95 -4.17
C ARG A 304 -12.68 19.15 -3.33
N SER A 305 -12.98 18.94 -2.05
CA SER A 305 -13.38 20.03 -1.15
C SER A 305 -12.24 21.03 -0.92
N ILE A 306 -11.00 20.55 -0.78
CA ILE A 306 -9.84 21.43 -0.63
C ILE A 306 -9.54 22.20 -1.92
N THR A 307 -9.64 21.54 -3.08
CA THR A 307 -9.50 22.21 -4.37
C THR A 307 -10.53 23.33 -4.55
N ALA A 308 -11.80 23.09 -4.20
CA ALA A 308 -12.84 24.12 -4.26
C ALA A 308 -12.53 25.33 -3.37
N LYS A 309 -12.02 25.10 -2.15
CA LYS A 309 -11.59 26.17 -1.24
C LYS A 309 -10.39 26.95 -1.78
N ASN A 310 -9.42 26.26 -2.37
CA ASN A 310 -8.26 26.89 -2.99
C ASN A 310 -8.68 27.77 -4.19
N ILE A 311 -9.65 27.31 -5.00
CA ILE A 311 -10.18 28.08 -6.14
C ILE A 311 -10.93 29.32 -5.64
N ALA A 312 -11.81 29.18 -4.64
CA ALA A 312 -12.52 30.31 -4.05
C ALA A 312 -11.57 31.38 -3.48
N ALA A 313 -10.53 30.95 -2.75
CA ALA A 313 -9.53 31.86 -2.21
C ALA A 313 -8.74 32.59 -3.30
N LYS A 314 -8.44 31.93 -4.43
CA LYS A 314 -7.82 32.57 -5.60
C LYS A 314 -8.75 33.59 -6.25
N ALA A 315 -10.03 33.24 -6.44
CA ALA A 315 -11.01 34.16 -7.03
C ALA A 315 -11.24 35.41 -6.16
N GLU A 316 -11.28 35.26 -4.84
CA GLU A 316 -11.36 36.40 -3.91
C GLU A 316 -10.12 37.29 -3.97
N TYR A 317 -8.93 36.70 -4.10
CA TYR A 317 -7.67 37.42 -4.28
C TYR A 317 -7.67 38.22 -5.59
N GLU A 318 -8.09 37.59 -6.70
CA GLU A 318 -8.20 38.25 -8.00
C GLU A 318 -9.24 39.40 -7.96
N ARG A 319 -10.34 39.23 -7.24
CA ARG A 319 -11.33 40.29 -7.03
C ARG A 319 -10.75 41.48 -6.28
N GLN A 320 -10.03 41.23 -5.19
CA GLN A 320 -9.35 42.29 -4.42
C GLN A 320 -8.27 43.00 -5.23
N LEU A 321 -7.59 42.29 -6.13
CA LEU A 321 -6.61 42.86 -7.04
C LEU A 321 -7.28 43.75 -8.10
N ALA A 322 -8.44 43.33 -8.62
CA ALA A 322 -9.20 44.07 -9.62
C ALA A 322 -9.91 45.33 -9.05
N GLU A 323 -10.36 45.29 -7.80
CA GLU A 323 -11.00 46.43 -7.13
C GLU A 323 -10.02 47.61 -6.87
N GLY A 324 -8.71 47.34 -6.90
CA GLY A 324 -7.67 48.36 -6.77
C GLY A 324 -7.66 49.07 -5.40
N PRO A 325 -6.74 50.04 -5.19
CA PRO A 325 -6.59 50.67 -3.89
C PRO A 325 -7.77 51.60 -3.58
N GLN A 326 -8.59 51.24 -2.57
CA GLN A 326 -9.64 52.14 -2.08
C GLN A 326 -9.01 53.26 -1.24
N LEU A 327 -9.03 54.49 -1.77
CA LEU A 327 -8.66 55.68 -1.02
C LEU A 327 -9.65 55.86 0.13
N ALA A 328 -9.17 55.72 1.38
CA ALA A 328 -9.96 56.04 2.55
C ALA A 328 -10.42 57.50 2.45
N ARG A 329 -11.74 57.71 2.30
CA ARG A 329 -12.32 59.06 2.29
C ARG A 329 -12.21 59.64 3.71
N PRO A 330 -11.50 60.75 3.92
CA PRO A 330 -11.48 61.40 5.22
C PRO A 330 -12.89 61.87 5.57
N VAL A 331 -13.29 61.62 6.82
CA VAL A 331 -14.58 62.00 7.41
C VAL A 331 -14.54 63.47 7.80
#